data_AF-A0A7C2CIX5-F1
#
_entry.id   AF-A0A7C2CIX5-F1
#
_cell.length_a   1.000
_cell.length_b   1.000
_cell.length_c   1.000
_cell.angle_alpha   90.00
_cell.angle_beta   90.00
_cell.angle_gamma   90.00
#
_symmetry.space_group_name_H-M   'P 1'
#
loop_
_entity.id
_entity.type
_entity.pdbx_description
1 polymer ?
#
loop_
_entity_poly.entity_id
_entity_poly.type
_entity_poly.pdbx_seq_one_letter_code
_entity_poly.pdbx_strand_id
1 'polypeptide(L)'
;MRKVLLWILAIIITLLSAAYQRLTGPTYPFSGKVNFLGQEIKFRLPRSAENTENCQVVVSLPENLVGKVKGYLRFKRHKTDQTWNILAMEAEQDRLIGFLPKQPAAGKLDYYVHLVNGSQEISLTGEKPLIIRFKGPVSSPILLAHIIIMFLAMLFSARAGLGAVNPNEDPVRLARWTALLFFIGGFIFGPIVQKMAFGTFWSGFPVGHDLTDNKSLVAMLAWIAALASGRRKLIKRGWVVAAAIITLVAYLIPHSLLGSEFKW
;
A
#
# COMPACT_ATOMS: atom_id res chain seq x y z
N MET A 1 22.87 -28.74 -1.51
CA MET A 1 21.92 -28.46 -2.62
C MET A 1 20.49 -28.18 -2.13
N ARG A 2 19.84 -29.08 -1.37
CA ARG A 2 18.46 -28.86 -0.87
C ARG A 2 18.26 -27.56 -0.07
N LYS A 3 19.19 -27.21 0.83
CA LYS A 3 19.09 -25.98 1.65
C LYS A 3 19.10 -24.70 0.83
N VAL A 4 19.91 -24.64 -0.23
CA VAL A 4 20.03 -23.49 -1.13
C VAL A 4 18.75 -23.34 -1.94
N LEU A 5 18.18 -24.44 -2.43
CA LEU A 5 16.90 -24.44 -3.14
C LEU A 5 15.77 -23.85 -2.29
N LEU A 6 15.69 -24.19 -1.00
CA LEU A 6 14.67 -23.63 -0.10
C LEU A 6 14.83 -22.12 0.12
N TRP A 7 16.07 -21.61 0.11
CA TRP A 7 16.32 -20.17 0.16
C TRP A 7 15.92 -19.48 -1.14
N ILE A 8 16.27 -20.06 -2.29
CA ILE A 8 15.84 -19.54 -3.60
C ILE A 8 14.32 -19.47 -3.67
N LEU A 9 13.62 -20.54 -3.25
CA LEU A 9 12.16 -20.57 -3.24
C LEU A 9 11.57 -19.54 -2.27
N ALA A 10 12.13 -19.38 -1.08
CA ALA A 10 11.69 -18.36 -0.12
C ALA A 10 11.87 -16.94 -0.67
N ILE A 11 12.98 -16.66 -1.38
CA ILE A 11 13.23 -15.38 -2.05
C ILE A 11 12.18 -15.14 -3.14
N ILE A 12 11.92 -16.14 -4.00
CA ILE A 12 10.92 -16.03 -5.06
C ILE A 12 9.54 -15.72 -4.47
N ILE A 13 9.10 -16.48 -3.45
CA ILE A 13 7.82 -16.24 -2.77
C ILE A 13 7.75 -14.81 -2.24
N THR A 14 8.81 -14.35 -1.55
CA THR A 14 8.85 -13.02 -0.94
C THR A 14 8.80 -11.91 -2.00
N LEU A 15 9.56 -12.04 -3.09
CA LEU A 15 9.58 -11.06 -4.18
C LEU A 15 8.25 -11.01 -4.92
N LEU A 16 7.62 -12.15 -5.20
CA LEU A 16 6.30 -12.22 -5.82
C LEU A 16 5.23 -11.58 -4.94
N SER A 17 5.22 -11.89 -3.63
CA SER A 17 4.30 -11.25 -2.68
C SER A 17 4.50 -9.74 -2.61
N ALA A 18 5.75 -9.27 -2.60
CA ALA A 18 6.05 -7.85 -2.57
C ALA A 18 5.62 -7.12 -3.85
N ALA A 19 5.86 -7.72 -5.02
CA ALA A 19 5.41 -7.17 -6.30
C ALA A 19 3.88 -7.08 -6.34
N TYR A 20 3.19 -8.15 -5.91
CA TYR A 20 1.74 -8.17 -5.82
C TYR A 20 1.20 -7.08 -4.88
N GLN A 21 1.77 -6.91 -3.68
CA GLN A 21 1.39 -5.86 -2.74
C GLN A 21 1.57 -4.45 -3.32
N ARG A 22 2.68 -4.23 -4.05
CA ARG A 22 2.95 -2.92 -4.66
C ARG A 22 1.95 -2.59 -5.75
N LEU A 23 1.56 -3.58 -6.57
CA LEU A 23 0.63 -3.38 -7.68
C LEU A 23 -0.82 -3.21 -7.20
N THR A 24 -1.22 -3.97 -6.19
CA THR A 24 -2.58 -3.94 -5.62
C THR A 24 -2.75 -2.86 -4.54
N GLY A 25 -1.67 -2.22 -4.11
CA GLY A 25 -1.68 -1.20 -3.07
C GLY A 25 -2.43 0.07 -3.49
N PRO A 26 -3.15 0.72 -2.56
CA PRO A 26 -3.93 1.94 -2.84
C PRO A 26 -3.04 3.14 -3.17
N THR A 27 -1.74 3.07 -2.91
CA THR A 27 -0.78 4.13 -3.24
C THR A 27 -0.21 4.03 -4.65
N TYR A 28 -0.37 2.89 -5.34
CA TYR A 28 0.10 2.74 -6.72
C TYR A 28 -0.70 3.71 -7.61
N PRO A 29 -0.11 4.54 -8.48
CA PRO A 29 -0.89 5.49 -9.27
C PRO A 29 -1.90 4.81 -10.21
N PHE A 30 -3.04 5.45 -10.48
CA PHE A 30 -3.99 4.98 -11.47
C PHE A 30 -3.52 5.40 -12.87
N SER A 31 -3.10 4.42 -13.66
CA SER A 31 -2.61 4.66 -15.02
C SER A 31 -3.58 4.10 -16.03
N GLY A 32 -3.73 4.80 -17.15
CA GLY A 32 -4.62 4.37 -18.22
C GLY A 32 -4.32 5.09 -19.52
N LYS A 33 -5.15 4.78 -20.51
CA LYS A 33 -5.11 5.38 -21.83
C LYS A 33 -6.53 5.72 -22.23
N VAL A 34 -6.71 6.87 -22.86
CA VAL A 34 -8.00 7.25 -23.44
C VAL A 34 -7.77 7.81 -24.83
N ASN A 35 -8.71 7.55 -25.74
CA ASN A 35 -8.74 8.21 -27.05
C ASN A 35 -9.61 9.46 -26.96
N PHE A 36 -9.02 10.62 -27.22
CA PHE A 36 -9.73 11.89 -27.26
C PHE A 36 -9.32 12.66 -28.52
N LEU A 37 -10.30 13.11 -29.30
CA LEU A 37 -10.07 13.81 -30.58
C LEU A 37 -9.15 13.03 -31.55
N GLY A 38 -9.30 11.70 -31.57
CA GLY A 38 -8.50 10.80 -32.43
C GLY A 38 -7.04 10.60 -31.98
N GLN A 39 -6.66 11.08 -30.79
CA GLN A 39 -5.32 10.92 -30.22
C GLN A 39 -5.37 10.09 -28.94
N GLU A 40 -4.37 9.21 -28.75
CA GLU A 40 -4.21 8.45 -27.50
C GLU A 40 -3.51 9.30 -26.45
N ILE A 41 -4.19 9.55 -25.32
CA ILE A 41 -3.65 10.24 -24.16
C ILE A 41 -3.34 9.20 -23.08
N LYS A 42 -2.07 9.03 -22.75
CA LYS A 42 -1.62 8.22 -21.62
C LYS A 42 -1.58 9.09 -20.38
N PHE A 43 -2.14 8.60 -19.28
CA PHE A 43 -2.18 9.36 -18.02
C PHE A 43 -1.77 8.50 -16.84
N ARG A 44 -1.33 9.18 -15.77
CA ARG A 44 -0.97 8.58 -14.49
C ARG A 44 -1.43 9.51 -13.37
N LEU A 45 -2.50 9.12 -12.70
CA LEU A 45 -3.19 9.92 -11.71
C LEU A 45 -2.82 9.47 -10.28
N PRO A 46 -2.53 10.40 -9.35
CA PRO A 46 -2.08 10.06 -8.01
C PRO A 46 -3.22 9.46 -7.16
N ARG A 47 -2.91 8.44 -6.37
CA ARG A 47 -3.82 7.87 -5.34
C ARG A 47 -3.33 8.11 -3.90
N SER A 48 -2.16 8.74 -3.75
CA SER A 48 -1.61 9.16 -2.47
C SER A 48 -0.86 10.47 -2.63
N ALA A 49 -0.92 11.32 -1.62
CA ALA A 49 -0.14 12.56 -1.53
C ALA A 49 0.35 12.79 -0.09
N GLU A 50 1.40 13.60 0.04
CA GLU A 50 1.77 14.16 1.33
C GLU A 50 0.82 15.31 1.70
N ASN A 51 0.65 15.56 3.00
CA ASN A 51 -0.26 16.59 3.52
C ASN A 51 0.41 17.96 3.73
N THR A 52 1.60 18.16 3.18
CA THR A 52 2.40 19.38 3.27
C THR A 52 1.88 20.46 2.33
N GLU A 53 1.49 20.07 1.12
CA GLU A 53 1.05 20.94 0.04
C GLU A 53 -0.13 20.36 -0.75
N ASN A 54 -0.66 21.15 -1.69
CA ASN A 54 -1.71 20.67 -2.58
C ASN A 54 -1.17 19.58 -3.51
N CYS A 55 -1.96 18.54 -3.75
CA CYS A 55 -1.53 17.45 -4.61
C CYS A 55 -1.64 17.85 -6.08
N GLN A 56 -0.51 17.85 -6.77
CA GLN A 56 -0.44 18.08 -8.20
C GLN A 56 -0.98 16.88 -8.99
N VAL A 57 -1.93 17.14 -9.88
CA VAL A 57 -2.48 16.19 -10.85
C VAL A 57 -2.04 16.65 -12.23
N VAL A 58 -1.20 15.87 -12.90
CA VAL A 58 -0.60 16.22 -14.19
C VAL A 58 -1.14 15.32 -15.29
N VAL A 59 -1.55 15.92 -16.39
CA VAL A 59 -1.94 15.21 -17.62
C VAL A 59 -1.10 15.76 -18.77
N SER A 60 -0.22 14.92 -19.31
CA SER A 60 0.54 15.25 -20.52
C SER A 60 -0.34 15.12 -21.75
N LEU A 61 -0.32 16.14 -22.60
CA LEU A 61 -1.05 16.19 -23.85
C LEU A 61 -0.11 15.92 -25.03
N PRO A 62 -0.56 15.18 -26.05
CA PRO A 62 0.11 15.14 -27.34
C PRO A 62 0.19 16.55 -27.95
N GLU A 63 1.26 16.86 -28.69
CA GLU A 63 1.50 18.17 -29.32
C GLU A 63 0.28 18.73 -30.09
N ASN A 64 -0.42 17.85 -30.81
CA ASN A 64 -1.60 18.21 -31.62
C ASN A 64 -2.79 18.74 -30.81
N LEU A 65 -2.83 18.45 -29.50
CA LEU A 65 -3.91 18.82 -28.57
C LEU A 65 -3.54 20.00 -27.66
N VAL A 66 -2.27 20.39 -27.62
CA VAL A 66 -1.79 21.53 -26.82
C VAL A 66 -2.51 22.81 -27.24
N GLY A 67 -2.99 23.59 -26.26
CA GLY A 67 -3.73 24.83 -26.48
C GLY A 67 -5.17 24.67 -26.97
N LYS A 68 -5.59 23.46 -27.39
CA LYS A 68 -6.95 23.17 -27.84
C LYS A 68 -7.81 22.52 -26.75
N VAL A 69 -7.16 21.82 -25.82
CA VAL A 69 -7.82 21.07 -24.76
C VAL A 69 -7.65 21.80 -23.42
N LYS A 70 -8.74 21.95 -22.69
CA LYS A 70 -8.76 22.39 -21.29
C LYS A 70 -9.01 21.20 -20.38
N GLY A 71 -8.54 21.27 -19.14
CA GLY A 71 -8.80 20.25 -18.13
C GLY A 71 -9.49 20.84 -16.92
N TYR A 72 -10.24 20.01 -16.20
CA TYR A 72 -10.72 20.35 -14.87
C TYR A 72 -10.74 19.13 -13.96
N LEU A 73 -10.58 19.39 -12.67
CA LEU A 73 -10.74 18.42 -11.60
C LEU A 73 -12.09 18.60 -10.95
N ARG A 74 -12.81 17.50 -10.72
CA ARG A 74 -14.04 17.51 -9.95
C ARG A 74 -13.82 16.68 -8.70
N PHE A 75 -13.90 17.28 -7.51
CA PHE A 75 -13.56 16.56 -6.27
C PHE A 75 -14.53 16.85 -5.11
N LYS A 76 -14.59 15.93 -4.16
CA LYS A 76 -15.26 16.11 -2.87
C LYS A 76 -14.54 15.34 -1.78
N ARG A 77 -14.89 15.63 -0.52
CA ARG A 77 -14.41 14.82 0.61
C ARG A 77 -15.01 13.41 0.54
N HIS A 78 -14.16 12.40 0.76
CA HIS A 78 -14.59 11.01 0.65
C HIS A 78 -15.63 10.66 1.71
N LYS A 79 -16.67 9.89 1.32
CA LYS A 79 -17.80 9.50 2.18
C LYS A 79 -18.54 10.68 2.83
N THR A 80 -18.65 11.79 2.11
CA THR A 80 -19.54 12.90 2.51
C THR A 80 -20.60 13.18 1.44
N ASP A 81 -21.72 13.76 1.87
CA ASP A 81 -22.82 14.21 1.01
C ASP A 81 -22.58 15.62 0.47
N GLN A 82 -21.36 16.13 0.60
CA GLN A 82 -21.00 17.44 0.08
C GLN A 82 -21.10 17.48 -1.45
N THR A 83 -21.41 18.68 -1.96
CA THR A 83 -21.39 18.96 -3.39
C THR A 83 -19.98 18.83 -3.95
N TRP A 84 -19.90 18.44 -5.21
CA TRP A 84 -18.64 18.36 -5.93
C TRP A 84 -18.11 19.77 -6.22
N ASN A 85 -16.85 20.01 -5.88
CA ASN A 85 -16.12 21.22 -6.23
C ASN A 85 -15.44 21.01 -7.58
N ILE A 86 -15.32 22.07 -8.37
CA ILE A 86 -14.68 22.06 -9.68
C ILE A 86 -13.48 23.01 -9.64
N LEU A 87 -12.32 22.52 -10.08
CA LEU A 87 -11.10 23.31 -10.22
C LEU A 87 -10.59 23.19 -11.65
N ALA A 88 -10.39 24.33 -12.32
CA ALA A 88 -9.75 24.35 -13.61
C ALA A 88 -8.29 23.90 -13.49
N MET A 89 -7.80 23.18 -14.49
CA MET A 89 -6.38 22.87 -14.64
C MET A 89 -5.70 24.01 -15.42
N GLU A 90 -4.50 24.35 -15.01
CA GLU A 90 -3.64 25.32 -15.68
C GLU A 90 -2.87 24.63 -16.81
N ALA A 91 -2.78 25.30 -17.96
CA ALA A 91 -2.01 24.81 -19.09
C ALA A 91 -0.56 25.30 -18.98
N GLU A 92 0.38 24.37 -18.92
CA GLU A 92 1.81 24.64 -18.89
C GLU A 92 2.49 23.83 -20.00
N GLN A 93 2.90 24.50 -21.08
CA GLN A 93 3.53 23.90 -22.25
C GLN A 93 2.71 22.74 -22.84
N ASP A 94 3.17 21.50 -22.66
CA ASP A 94 2.57 20.25 -23.13
C ASP A 94 1.70 19.55 -22.06
N ARG A 95 1.43 20.22 -20.93
CA ARG A 95 0.78 19.62 -19.76
C ARG A 95 -0.39 20.45 -19.27
N LEU A 96 -1.38 19.74 -18.72
CA LEU A 96 -2.42 20.31 -17.87
C LEU A 96 -2.13 19.94 -16.43
N ILE A 97 -2.15 20.94 -15.54
CA ILE A 97 -1.80 20.79 -14.14
C ILE A 97 -2.97 21.27 -13.28
N GLY A 98 -3.53 20.38 -12.48
CA GLY A 98 -4.53 20.71 -11.48
C GLY A 98 -4.00 20.48 -10.07
N PHE A 99 -4.53 21.20 -9.10
CA PHE A 99 -4.11 21.09 -7.70
C PHE A 99 -5.28 20.67 -6.82
N LEU A 100 -5.26 19.43 -6.32
CA LEU A 100 -6.21 18.99 -5.31
C LEU A 100 -5.81 19.60 -3.96
N PRO A 101 -6.75 20.20 -3.21
CA PRO A 101 -6.43 20.87 -1.97
C PRO A 101 -5.88 19.87 -0.94
N LYS A 102 -4.82 20.27 -0.22
CA LYS A 102 -4.25 19.48 0.86
C LYS A 102 -5.33 19.08 1.87
N GLN A 103 -5.24 17.86 2.39
CA GLN A 103 -6.12 17.36 3.45
C GLN A 103 -5.31 17.00 4.70
N PRO A 104 -5.94 16.96 5.88
CA PRO A 104 -5.30 16.41 7.08
C PRO A 104 -4.82 14.97 6.85
N ALA A 105 -3.90 14.51 7.71
CA ALA A 105 -3.42 13.14 7.66
C ALA A 105 -4.59 12.14 7.78
N ALA A 106 -4.55 11.08 6.97
CA ALA A 106 -5.65 10.11 6.78
C ALA A 106 -6.90 10.67 6.08
N GLY A 107 -6.91 11.95 5.69
CA GLY A 107 -7.93 12.56 4.85
C GLY A 107 -7.95 11.93 3.47
N LYS A 108 -9.16 11.77 2.91
CA LYS A 108 -9.38 11.22 1.57
C LYS A 108 -10.26 12.14 0.75
N LEU A 109 -9.93 12.29 -0.54
CA LEU A 109 -10.80 12.95 -1.52
C LEU A 109 -11.21 11.95 -2.59
N ASP A 110 -12.46 12.04 -3.01
CA ASP A 110 -12.94 11.47 -4.27
C ASP A 110 -12.72 12.52 -5.34
N TYR A 111 -12.10 12.15 -6.47
CA TYR A 111 -11.91 13.08 -7.58
C TYR A 111 -12.02 12.42 -8.96
N TYR A 112 -12.44 13.22 -9.93
CA TYR A 112 -12.42 12.93 -11.35
C TYR A 112 -11.48 13.90 -12.06
N VAL A 113 -10.96 13.46 -13.20
CA VAL A 113 -10.18 14.30 -14.11
C VAL A 113 -10.87 14.30 -15.46
N HIS A 114 -11.21 15.48 -15.95
CA HIS A 114 -11.94 15.67 -17.20
C HIS A 114 -11.12 16.50 -18.17
N LEU A 115 -11.17 16.13 -19.45
CA LEU A 115 -10.63 16.90 -20.56
C LEU A 115 -11.79 17.41 -21.42
N VAL A 116 -11.71 18.67 -21.84
CA VAL A 116 -12.76 19.38 -22.57
C VAL A 116 -12.18 20.08 -23.79
N ASN A 117 -12.88 19.96 -24.92
CA ASN A 117 -12.64 20.77 -26.11
C ASN A 117 -13.99 21.14 -26.74
N GLY A 118 -14.36 22.42 -26.64
CA GLY A 118 -15.67 22.90 -27.10
C GLY A 118 -16.81 22.19 -26.36
N SER A 119 -17.64 21.44 -27.10
CA SER A 119 -18.75 20.64 -26.57
C SER A 119 -18.37 19.19 -26.21
N GLN A 120 -17.15 18.75 -26.56
CA GLN A 120 -16.70 17.40 -26.26
C GLN A 120 -16.01 17.34 -24.90
N GLU A 121 -16.40 16.35 -24.10
CA GLU A 121 -15.83 16.10 -22.78
C GLU A 121 -15.55 14.61 -22.61
N ILE A 122 -14.42 14.30 -21.97
CA ILE A 122 -14.08 12.93 -21.60
C ILE A 122 -13.51 12.86 -20.19
N SER A 123 -13.91 11.83 -19.43
CA SER A 123 -13.34 11.55 -18.11
C SER A 123 -12.18 10.57 -18.24
N LEU A 124 -11.00 10.94 -17.70
CA LEU A 124 -9.84 10.05 -17.62
C LEU A 124 -10.03 8.97 -16.55
N THR A 125 -10.88 9.25 -15.56
CA THR A 125 -11.14 8.36 -14.42
C THR A 125 -12.30 7.39 -14.70
N GLY A 126 -13.05 7.59 -15.78
CA GLY A 126 -14.21 6.79 -16.13
C GLY A 126 -15.42 7.09 -15.23
N GLU A 127 -16.25 6.08 -14.98
CA GLU A 127 -17.51 6.24 -14.21
C GLU A 127 -17.32 6.36 -12.70
N LYS A 128 -16.19 5.86 -12.16
CA LYS A 128 -15.93 5.85 -10.72
C LYS A 128 -14.88 6.90 -10.36
N PRO A 129 -15.05 7.61 -9.24
CA PRO A 129 -14.04 8.56 -8.82
C PRO A 129 -12.80 7.83 -8.35
N LEU A 130 -11.64 8.47 -8.53
CA LEU A 130 -10.42 8.03 -7.88
C LEU A 130 -10.42 8.52 -6.43
N ILE A 131 -9.96 7.65 -5.55
CA ILE A 131 -9.75 7.99 -4.14
C ILE A 131 -8.28 8.33 -3.96
N ILE A 132 -7.99 9.55 -3.52
CA ILE A 132 -6.66 9.95 -3.08
C ILE A 132 -6.60 10.03 -1.56
N ARG A 133 -5.56 9.43 -0.95
CA ARG A 133 -5.30 9.50 0.50
C ARG A 133 -4.12 10.42 0.81
N PHE A 134 -4.29 11.29 1.80
CA PHE A 134 -3.24 12.18 2.28
C PHE A 134 -2.57 11.58 3.52
N LYS A 135 -1.24 11.68 3.57
CA LYS A 135 -0.41 11.21 4.69
C LYS A 135 0.61 12.27 5.10
N GLY A 136 1.04 12.23 6.36
CA GLY A 136 2.19 12.97 6.83
C GLY A 136 3.48 12.52 6.13
N PRO A 137 4.49 13.41 6.04
CA PRO A 137 5.82 13.04 5.59
C PRO A 137 6.41 12.00 6.56
N VAL A 138 7.01 10.95 6.01
CA VAL A 138 7.66 9.89 6.78
C VAL A 138 9.16 9.96 6.49
N SER A 139 9.96 9.99 7.55
CA SER A 139 11.42 10.00 7.44
C SER A 139 11.92 8.83 6.57
N SER A 140 12.63 9.14 5.48
CA SER A 140 13.11 8.13 4.52
C SER A 140 13.98 7.05 5.16
N PRO A 141 14.94 7.37 6.07
CA PRO A 141 15.70 6.33 6.79
C PRO A 141 14.82 5.38 7.61
N ILE A 142 13.80 5.90 8.28
CA ILE A 142 12.90 5.09 9.13
C ILE A 142 12.01 4.21 8.25
N LEU A 143 11.47 4.76 7.16
CA LEU A 143 10.67 3.99 6.21
C LEU A 143 11.50 2.89 5.55
N LEU A 144 12.74 3.19 5.15
CA LEU A 144 13.65 2.21 4.58
C LEU A 144 13.98 1.09 5.57
N ALA A 145 14.32 1.45 6.82
CA ALA A 145 14.58 0.47 7.88
C ALA A 145 13.36 -0.43 8.13
N HIS A 146 12.17 0.15 8.23
CA HIS A 146 10.91 -0.60 8.36
C HIS A 146 10.73 -1.60 7.21
N ILE A 147 10.84 -1.13 5.96
CA ILE A 147 10.69 -1.97 4.77
C ILE A 147 11.68 -3.14 4.80
N ILE A 148 12.98 -2.87 5.01
CA ILE A 148 14.01 -3.92 5.03
C ILE A 148 13.68 -4.99 6.09
N ILE A 149 13.32 -4.57 7.30
CA ILE A 149 13.00 -5.49 8.40
C ILE A 149 11.76 -6.32 8.08
N MET A 150 10.73 -5.73 7.50
CA MET A 150 9.52 -6.46 7.09
C MET A 150 9.79 -7.48 5.99
N PHE A 151 10.60 -7.13 4.99
CA PHE A 151 11.00 -8.06 3.93
C PHE A 151 11.85 -9.21 4.48
N LEU A 152 12.77 -8.94 5.41
CA LEU A 152 13.53 -9.98 6.10
C LEU A 152 12.61 -10.88 6.94
N ALA A 153 11.63 -10.31 7.64
CA ALA A 153 10.65 -11.08 8.40
C ALA A 153 9.84 -12.02 7.49
N MET A 154 9.37 -11.54 6.33
CA MET A 154 8.66 -12.34 5.34
C MET A 154 9.55 -13.43 4.73
N LEU A 155 10.80 -13.11 4.40
CA LEU A 155 11.76 -14.07 3.86
C LEU A 155 12.05 -15.21 4.85
N PHE A 156 12.32 -14.86 6.11
CA PHE A 156 12.57 -15.84 7.16
C PHE A 156 11.31 -16.66 7.47
N SER A 157 10.12 -16.05 7.42
CA SER A 157 8.83 -16.74 7.53
C SER A 157 8.66 -17.80 6.45
N ALA A 158 8.85 -17.44 5.18
CA ALA A 158 8.75 -18.37 4.06
C ALA A 158 9.79 -19.50 4.20
N ARG A 159 11.03 -19.16 4.57
CA ARG A 159 12.10 -20.13 4.75
C ARG A 159 11.86 -21.08 5.94
N ALA A 160 11.30 -20.58 7.04
CA ALA A 160 10.93 -21.36 8.21
C ALA A 160 9.77 -22.32 7.89
N GLY A 161 8.75 -21.86 7.17
CA GLY A 161 7.63 -22.68 6.71
C GLY A 161 8.09 -23.81 5.79
N LEU A 162 8.88 -23.50 4.76
CA LEU A 162 9.46 -24.51 3.87
C LEU A 162 10.37 -25.51 4.60
N GLY A 163 11.19 -25.03 5.55
CA GLY A 163 12.03 -25.87 6.37
C GLY A 163 11.23 -26.79 7.31
N ALA A 164 10.09 -26.33 7.81
CA ALA A 164 9.23 -27.11 8.69
C ALA A 164 8.51 -28.27 7.97
N VAL A 165 8.35 -28.21 6.65
CA VAL A 165 7.85 -29.33 5.84
C VAL A 165 8.91 -30.42 5.65
N ASN A 166 10.20 -30.05 5.65
CA ASN A 166 11.30 -31.00 5.45
C ASN A 166 11.76 -31.64 6.77
N PRO A 167 11.67 -32.98 6.92
CA PRO A 167 12.06 -33.63 8.17
C PRO A 167 13.53 -33.46 8.57
N ASN A 168 14.40 -33.13 7.60
CA ASN A 168 15.84 -33.00 7.79
C ASN A 168 16.28 -31.59 8.19
N GLU A 169 15.35 -30.67 8.41
CA GLU A 169 15.67 -29.30 8.83
C GLU A 169 15.10 -28.96 10.21
N ASP A 170 15.82 -28.11 10.93
CA ASP A 170 15.34 -27.52 12.17
C ASP A 170 14.82 -26.09 11.89
N PRO A 171 13.49 -25.86 11.91
CA PRO A 171 12.93 -24.54 11.67
C PRO A 171 13.00 -23.63 12.90
N VAL A 172 13.39 -24.11 14.09
CA VAL A 172 13.29 -23.38 15.36
C VAL A 172 14.05 -22.04 15.30
N ARG A 173 15.29 -22.07 14.81
CA ARG A 173 16.13 -20.85 14.74
C ARG A 173 15.51 -19.81 13.80
N LEU A 174 14.99 -20.24 12.65
CA LEU A 174 14.35 -19.36 11.68
C LEU A 174 13.02 -18.81 12.19
N ALA A 175 12.23 -19.63 12.90
CA ALA A 175 10.98 -19.20 13.52
C ALA A 175 11.22 -18.13 14.60
N ARG A 176 12.27 -18.27 15.41
CA ARG A 176 12.65 -17.24 16.41
C ARG A 176 13.06 -15.93 15.75
N TRP A 177 13.90 -15.99 14.71
CA TRP A 177 14.29 -14.80 13.94
C TRP A 177 13.08 -14.16 13.26
N THR A 178 12.17 -14.96 12.71
CA THR A 178 10.94 -14.48 12.09
C THR A 178 10.10 -13.70 13.09
N ALA A 179 9.82 -14.27 14.27
CA ALA A 179 9.05 -13.61 15.32
C ALA A 179 9.73 -12.31 15.79
N LEU A 180 11.05 -12.33 15.98
CA LEU A 180 11.81 -11.14 16.38
C LEU A 180 11.75 -10.03 15.32
N LEU A 181 12.00 -10.37 14.05
CA LEU A 181 11.95 -9.41 12.95
C LEU A 181 10.53 -8.87 12.75
N PHE A 182 9.50 -9.71 12.86
CA PHE A 182 8.10 -9.26 12.82
C PHE A 182 7.77 -8.33 13.99
N PHE A 183 8.33 -8.57 15.18
CA PHE A 183 8.09 -7.71 16.33
C PHE A 183 8.70 -6.34 16.10
N ILE A 184 9.97 -6.31 15.71
CA ILE A 184 10.68 -5.07 15.43
C ILE A 184 10.01 -4.33 14.25
N GLY A 185 9.71 -5.02 13.15
CA GLY A 185 9.11 -4.42 11.97
C GLY A 185 7.66 -3.97 12.20
N GLY A 186 6.82 -4.84 12.74
CA GLY A 186 5.37 -4.63 12.86
C GLY A 186 4.92 -3.89 14.12
N PHE A 187 5.66 -3.98 15.23
CA PHE A 187 5.27 -3.39 16.53
C PHE A 187 6.20 -2.29 17.04
N ILE A 188 7.38 -2.12 16.45
CA ILE A 188 8.25 -0.97 16.73
C ILE A 188 8.20 0.00 15.55
N PHE A 189 8.73 -0.40 14.40
CA PHE A 189 8.81 0.48 13.23
C PHE A 189 7.44 0.77 12.60
N GLY A 190 6.53 -0.20 12.58
CA GLY A 190 5.16 -0.03 12.08
C GLY A 190 4.43 1.14 12.76
N PRO A 191 4.27 1.12 14.10
CA PRO A 191 3.69 2.23 14.85
C PRO A 191 4.39 3.57 14.68
N ILE A 192 5.72 3.58 14.55
CA ILE A 192 6.49 4.82 14.31
C ILE A 192 6.11 5.40 12.95
N VAL A 193 6.13 4.58 11.89
CA VAL A 193 5.73 5.00 10.54
C VAL A 193 4.26 5.45 10.52
N GLN A 194 3.38 4.73 11.21
CA GLN A 194 1.96 5.06 11.32
C GLN A 194 1.75 6.40 12.03
N LYS A 195 2.49 6.67 13.10
CA LYS A 195 2.44 7.93 13.83
C LYS A 195 2.85 9.10 12.95
N MET A 196 3.91 8.95 12.16
CA MET A 196 4.35 9.97 11.21
C MET A 196 3.32 10.19 10.09
N ALA A 197 2.77 9.11 9.54
CA ALA A 197 1.85 9.19 8.41
C ALA A 197 0.42 9.64 8.78
N PHE A 198 -0.10 9.24 9.93
CA PHE A 198 -1.51 9.39 10.30
C PHE A 198 -1.76 9.92 11.72
N GLY A 199 -0.72 10.22 12.48
CA GLY A 199 -0.86 10.80 13.81
C GLY A 199 -1.21 9.81 14.94
N THR A 200 -1.36 8.52 14.63
CA THR A 200 -1.68 7.46 15.60
C THR A 200 -0.64 6.34 15.57
N PHE A 201 -0.29 5.78 16.74
CA PHE A 201 0.68 4.68 16.83
C PHE A 201 0.06 3.32 16.47
N TRP A 202 -1.22 3.13 16.78
CA TRP A 202 -1.92 1.88 16.51
C TRP A 202 -3.40 2.17 16.28
N SER A 203 -3.91 1.61 15.20
CA SER A 203 -5.29 1.77 14.74
C SER A 203 -6.02 0.43 14.57
N GLY A 204 -5.36 -0.69 14.87
CA GLY A 204 -5.95 -2.03 14.96
C GLY A 204 -6.55 -2.35 16.33
N PHE A 205 -7.02 -3.58 16.48
CA PHE A 205 -7.58 -4.11 17.71
C PHE A 205 -6.53 -4.04 18.85
N PRO A 206 -6.91 -3.68 20.08
CA PRO A 206 -8.28 -3.39 20.55
C PRO A 206 -8.74 -1.94 20.35
N VAL A 207 -7.88 -1.05 19.86
CA VAL A 207 -8.14 0.40 19.80
C VAL A 207 -9.00 0.79 18.59
N GLY A 208 -8.87 0.07 17.48
CA GLY A 208 -9.61 0.34 16.25
C GLY A 208 -9.76 -0.89 15.35
N HIS A 209 -10.04 -0.63 14.08
CA HIS A 209 -10.37 -1.66 13.08
C HIS A 209 -9.47 -1.62 11.84
N ASP A 210 -8.30 -0.95 11.90
CA ASP A 210 -7.36 -0.93 10.77
C ASP A 210 -6.90 -2.35 10.44
N LEU A 211 -7.20 -2.75 9.22
CA LEU A 211 -6.89 -4.07 8.70
C LEU A 211 -5.37 -4.33 8.67
N THR A 212 -4.55 -3.31 8.44
CA THR A 212 -3.09 -3.41 8.31
C THR A 212 -2.46 -3.78 9.65
N ASP A 213 -2.89 -3.12 10.72
CA ASP A 213 -2.46 -3.40 12.09
C ASP A 213 -2.98 -4.77 12.56
N ASN A 214 -4.24 -5.09 12.25
CA ASN A 214 -4.85 -6.37 12.61
C ASN A 214 -4.16 -7.58 11.95
N LYS A 215 -3.77 -7.47 10.68
CA LYS A 215 -2.99 -8.51 9.99
C LYS A 215 -1.65 -8.75 10.65
N SER A 216 -0.97 -7.68 11.03
CA SER A 216 0.32 -7.75 11.74
C SER A 216 0.17 -8.40 13.10
N LEU A 217 -0.92 -8.09 13.82
CA LEU A 217 -1.28 -8.74 15.08
C LEU A 217 -1.55 -10.23 14.93
N VAL A 218 -2.38 -10.63 13.98
CA VAL A 218 -2.70 -12.04 13.72
C VAL A 218 -1.44 -12.82 13.33
N ALA A 219 -0.59 -12.26 12.46
CA ALA A 219 0.68 -12.88 12.09
C ALA A 219 1.59 -13.06 13.31
N MET A 220 1.71 -12.05 14.16
CA MET A 220 2.51 -12.12 15.39
C MET A 220 1.99 -13.18 16.36
N LEU A 221 0.69 -13.22 16.62
CA LEU A 221 0.08 -14.22 17.49
C LEU A 221 0.29 -15.64 16.96
N ALA A 222 0.23 -15.83 15.64
CA ALA A 222 0.54 -17.13 15.02
C ALA A 222 1.99 -17.55 15.26
N TRP A 223 2.95 -16.62 15.14
CA TRP A 223 4.37 -16.91 15.45
C TRP A 223 4.61 -17.17 16.94
N ILE A 224 3.97 -16.42 17.83
CA ILE A 224 4.03 -16.67 19.28
C ILE A 224 3.46 -18.06 19.59
N ALA A 225 2.31 -18.43 19.01
CA ALA A 225 1.70 -19.75 19.18
C ALA A 225 2.61 -20.86 18.64
N ALA A 226 3.27 -20.63 17.50
CA ALA A 226 4.24 -21.58 16.95
C ALA A 226 5.43 -21.79 17.89
N LEU A 227 6.02 -20.72 18.43
CA LEU A 227 7.10 -20.81 19.41
C LEU A 227 6.64 -21.45 20.73
N ALA A 228 5.42 -21.15 21.18
CA ALA A 228 4.84 -21.70 22.40
C ALA A 228 4.35 -23.14 22.25
N SER A 229 4.17 -23.67 21.03
CA SER A 229 3.66 -25.03 20.80
C SER A 229 4.54 -26.13 21.40
N GLY A 230 5.80 -25.82 21.69
CA GLY A 230 6.79 -26.70 22.26
C GLY A 230 7.15 -26.40 23.72
N ARG A 231 6.22 -25.90 24.58
CA ARG A 231 6.51 -25.41 25.96
C ARG A 231 7.51 -26.23 26.82
N ARG A 232 7.80 -27.50 26.50
CA ARG A 232 8.88 -28.34 27.08
C ARG A 232 9.59 -29.30 26.09
N LYS A 233 9.36 -29.19 24.77
CA LYS A 233 9.90 -30.08 23.70
C LYS A 233 10.31 -29.25 22.47
N LEU A 234 10.87 -29.90 21.45
CA LEU A 234 11.07 -29.28 20.13
C LEU A 234 9.76 -28.68 19.60
N ILE A 235 9.84 -27.52 18.95
CA ILE A 235 8.69 -26.83 18.35
C ILE A 235 7.95 -27.79 17.41
N LYS A 236 6.61 -27.80 17.51
CA LYS A 236 5.80 -28.62 16.61
C LYS A 236 5.83 -28.00 15.21
N ARG A 237 6.45 -28.70 14.25
CA ARG A 237 6.61 -28.26 12.86
C ARG A 237 5.32 -27.78 12.19
N GLY A 238 4.20 -28.47 12.45
CA GLY A 238 2.89 -28.08 11.92
C GLY A 238 2.46 -26.66 12.30
N TRP A 239 2.83 -26.18 13.49
CA TRP A 239 2.53 -24.80 13.89
C TRP A 239 3.40 -23.77 13.16
N VAL A 240 4.65 -24.10 12.83
CA VAL A 240 5.51 -23.23 12.03
C VAL A 240 4.98 -23.10 10.60
N VAL A 241 4.53 -24.22 10.01
CA VAL A 241 3.88 -24.20 8.69
C VAL A 241 2.61 -23.35 8.73
N ALA A 242 1.75 -23.56 9.74
CA ALA A 242 0.54 -22.77 9.90
C ALA A 242 0.83 -21.26 10.05
N ALA A 243 1.80 -20.88 10.89
CA ALA A 243 2.19 -19.49 11.06
C ALA A 243 2.73 -18.88 9.76
N ALA A 244 3.57 -19.60 9.01
CA ALA A 244 4.09 -19.14 7.73
C ALA A 244 2.98 -18.94 6.68
N ILE A 245 1.98 -19.83 6.63
CA ILE A 245 0.80 -19.69 5.77
C ILE A 245 -0.04 -18.48 6.19
N ILE A 246 -0.32 -18.33 7.49
CA ILE A 246 -1.06 -17.18 8.02
C ILE A 246 -0.36 -15.87 7.65
N THR A 247 0.97 -15.81 7.84
CA THR A 247 1.76 -14.66 7.39
C THR A 247 1.62 -14.46 5.89
N LEU A 248 1.81 -15.47 5.05
CA LEU A 248 1.68 -15.33 3.60
C LEU A 248 0.30 -14.78 3.21
N VAL A 249 -0.78 -15.36 3.75
CA VAL A 249 -2.16 -14.94 3.48
C VAL A 249 -2.42 -13.51 3.96
N ALA A 250 -1.99 -13.16 5.18
CA ALA A 250 -2.14 -11.81 5.72
C ALA A 250 -1.50 -10.75 4.80
N TYR A 251 -0.35 -11.08 4.21
CA TYR A 251 0.42 -10.22 3.31
C TYR A 251 0.00 -10.34 1.83
N LEU A 252 -0.88 -11.29 1.46
CA LEU A 252 -1.54 -11.32 0.16
C LEU A 252 -2.82 -10.47 0.13
N ILE A 253 -3.40 -10.14 1.27
CA ILE A 253 -4.52 -9.20 1.30
C ILE A 253 -3.93 -7.79 1.12
N PRO A 254 -4.35 -7.01 0.09
CA PRO A 254 -3.76 -5.70 -0.19
C PRO A 254 -3.74 -4.78 1.04
N HIS A 255 -2.62 -4.08 1.22
CA HIS A 255 -2.46 -3.14 2.34
C HIS A 255 -3.45 -1.98 2.20
N SER A 256 -3.98 -1.48 3.32
CA SER A 256 -4.80 -0.26 3.35
C SER A 256 -6.12 -0.31 2.54
N LEU A 257 -6.68 -1.49 2.20
CA LEU A 257 -8.08 -1.60 1.75
C LEU A 257 -9.06 -1.04 2.79
N LEU A 258 -8.72 -1.19 4.08
CA LEU A 258 -9.43 -0.64 5.25
C LEU A 258 -8.40 -0.08 6.25
N GLY A 259 -7.51 0.79 5.75
CA GLY A 259 -6.54 1.51 6.59
C GLY A 259 -7.16 2.66 7.36
N SER A 260 -6.39 3.31 8.24
CA SER A 260 -6.86 4.47 9.02
C SER A 260 -7.59 5.52 8.16
N GLU A 261 -8.75 5.98 8.63
CA GLU A 261 -9.58 6.96 7.93
C GLU A 261 -9.79 8.19 8.82
N PHE A 262 -9.62 9.38 8.24
CA PHE A 262 -10.04 10.61 8.90
C PHE A 262 -11.56 10.74 8.83
N LYS A 263 -12.21 10.98 9.97
CA LYS A 263 -13.63 11.29 10.04
C LYS A 263 -13.80 12.81 9.94
N TRP A 264 -14.55 13.24 8.94
CA TRP A 264 -14.87 14.64 8.68
C TRP A 264 -15.84 15.21 9.69
#